data_AF-A0A841FFA0-F1
#
_entry.id   AF-A0A841FFA0-F1
#
_cell.length_a   1.000
_cell.length_b   1.000
_cell.length_c   1.000
_cell.angle_alpha   90.00
_cell.angle_beta   90.00
_cell.angle_gamma   90.00
#
_symmetry.space_group_name_H-M   'P 1'
#
loop_
_entity.id
_entity.type
_entity.pdbx_description
1 polymer ?
#
loop_
_entity_poly.entity_id
_entity_poly.type
_entity_poly.pdbx_seq_one_letter_code
_entity_poly.pdbx_strand_id
1 'polypeptide(L)'
;MSHLARRVLSTAAAVTLLGIGLAGCGSAGSDTGSGSGTGADTPAEDSPSLDCTDLKEQVDDAAPSATASFDEFDPTKFLALADWAAENGKDFEDPDLGTRVTEWGEDTPKIEEHQKALEAGDDKALDELEADGVDNAKIDSYEANSNKIDEACPGIGFGVLPE
;
A
#
# COMPACT_ATOMS: atom_id res chain seq x y z
N MET A 1 6.44 -20.18 -47.25
CA MET A 1 5.98 -21.57 -47.08
C MET A 1 5.24 -21.66 -45.77
N SER A 2 3.91 -21.85 -45.83
CA SER A 2 3.05 -22.67 -44.96
C SER A 2 3.69 -23.33 -43.72
N HIS A 3 3.09 -23.46 -42.52
CA HIS A 3 1.70 -23.35 -42.05
C HIS A 3 1.65 -23.48 -40.50
N LEU A 4 0.54 -23.03 -39.87
CA LEU A 4 -0.16 -23.60 -38.68
C LEU A 4 0.49 -23.41 -37.28
N ALA A 5 -0.22 -23.20 -36.16
CA ALA A 5 -1.65 -23.29 -35.85
C ALA A 5 -2.04 -22.50 -34.59
N ARG A 6 -3.25 -21.94 -34.72
CA ARG A 6 -4.24 -21.46 -33.74
C ARG A 6 -4.37 -22.32 -32.46
N ARG A 7 -4.36 -21.69 -31.28
CA ARG A 7 -5.15 -22.13 -30.11
C ARG A 7 -5.75 -20.90 -29.40
N VAL A 8 -7.07 -20.82 -29.47
CA VAL A 8 -7.93 -19.93 -28.70
C VAL A 8 -8.31 -20.71 -27.45
N LEU A 9 -8.15 -20.14 -26.25
CA LEU A 9 -8.84 -20.61 -25.05
C LEU A 9 -9.70 -19.45 -24.52
N SER A 10 -11.01 -19.58 -24.70
CA SER A 10 -12.02 -18.84 -23.96
C SER A 10 -12.31 -19.60 -22.68
N THR A 11 -12.37 -18.92 -21.54
CA THR A 11 -13.05 -19.44 -20.35
C THR A 11 -13.89 -18.31 -19.78
N ALA A 12 -15.18 -18.38 -20.07
CA ALA A 12 -16.22 -17.63 -19.38
C ALA A 12 -16.61 -18.43 -18.14
N ALA A 13 -16.53 -17.82 -16.96
CA ALA A 13 -17.18 -18.32 -15.77
C ALA A 13 -18.32 -17.36 -15.42
N ALA A 14 -19.51 -17.68 -15.94
CA ALA A 14 -20.76 -17.14 -15.44
C ALA A 14 -21.19 -18.01 -14.25
N VAL A 15 -21.35 -17.42 -13.07
CA VAL A 15 -22.06 -18.04 -11.95
C VAL A 15 -23.31 -17.22 -11.69
N THR A 16 -24.45 -17.86 -11.95
CA THR A 16 -25.79 -17.30 -11.80
C THR A 16 -26.25 -17.38 -10.35
N LEU A 17 -26.96 -16.33 -9.94
CA LEU A 17 -27.73 -16.11 -8.71
C LEU A 17 -28.43 -17.34 -8.09
N LEU A 18 -28.41 -17.41 -6.75
CA LEU A 18 -29.59 -17.77 -5.97
C LEU A 18 -29.89 -16.66 -4.96
N GLY A 19 -31.06 -16.03 -5.12
CA GLY A 19 -31.69 -15.27 -4.05
C GLY A 19 -32.46 -16.19 -3.10
N ILE A 20 -32.79 -15.66 -1.92
CA ILE A 20 -34.10 -15.61 -1.26
C ILE A 20 -33.87 -15.42 0.24
N GLY A 21 -34.42 -14.33 0.75
CA GLY A 21 -34.50 -14.02 2.17
C GLY A 21 -35.34 -12.77 2.41
N LEU A 22 -36.55 -12.72 1.84
CA LEU A 22 -37.59 -11.77 2.24
C LEU A 22 -38.23 -12.23 3.55
N ALA A 23 -37.98 -11.51 4.64
CA ALA A 23 -38.88 -11.31 5.78
C ALA A 23 -38.26 -10.19 6.65
N GLY A 24 -38.94 -9.13 7.08
CA GLY A 24 -40.34 -8.77 6.99
C GLY A 24 -40.53 -7.32 7.42
N CYS A 25 -41.62 -6.75 6.91
CA CYS A 25 -42.20 -5.45 7.19
C CYS A 25 -42.47 -5.25 8.70
N GLY A 26 -42.35 -4.01 9.19
CA GLY A 26 -42.60 -3.67 10.59
C GLY A 26 -44.09 -3.72 10.98
N SER A 27 -44.35 -4.00 12.27
CA SER A 27 -45.07 -3.11 13.22
C SER A 27 -45.54 -3.86 14.47
N ALA A 28 -45.38 -3.20 15.62
CA ALA A 28 -46.18 -3.22 16.85
C ALA A 28 -46.50 -4.56 17.56
N GLY A 29 -46.06 -4.67 18.82
CA GLY A 29 -46.58 -5.63 19.80
C GLY A 29 -45.77 -5.64 21.10
N SER A 30 -46.39 -5.21 22.19
CA SER A 30 -45.77 -5.00 23.51
C SER A 30 -45.45 -6.29 24.30
N ASP A 31 -44.52 -6.09 25.24
CA ASP A 31 -44.43 -6.67 26.59
C ASP A 31 -43.57 -7.93 26.86
N THR A 32 -42.58 -7.64 27.71
CA THR A 32 -41.98 -8.45 28.80
C THR A 32 -41.04 -9.61 28.49
N GLY A 33 -39.75 -9.31 28.67
CA GLY A 33 -38.70 -10.29 28.98
C GLY A 33 -37.44 -9.60 29.50
N SER A 34 -37.35 -9.39 30.82
CA SER A 34 -36.10 -9.04 31.48
C SER A 34 -35.09 -10.17 31.26
N GLY A 35 -34.07 -9.90 30.45
CA GLY A 35 -32.86 -10.70 30.35
C GLY A 35 -31.68 -9.74 30.29
N SER A 36 -30.95 -9.63 31.38
CA SER A 36 -29.70 -8.87 31.48
C SER A 36 -28.74 -9.32 30.39
N GLY A 37 -28.28 -8.36 29.59
CA GLY A 37 -27.30 -8.56 28.55
C GLY A 37 -27.05 -7.24 27.87
N THR A 38 -26.28 -6.38 28.53
CA THR A 38 -25.68 -5.19 27.96
C THR A 38 -24.78 -5.62 26.79
N GLY A 39 -25.37 -5.80 25.62
CA GLY A 39 -24.63 -5.70 24.37
C GLY A 39 -24.41 -4.22 24.15
N ALA A 40 -23.29 -3.71 24.65
CA ALA A 40 -22.81 -2.43 24.21
C ALA A 40 -22.65 -2.54 22.69
N ASP A 41 -23.48 -1.80 21.96
CA ASP A 41 -23.05 -1.22 20.70
C ASP A 41 -21.83 -0.36 21.04
N THR A 42 -20.66 -0.98 21.11
CA THR A 42 -19.40 -0.24 21.04
C THR A 42 -19.49 0.48 19.70
N PRO A 43 -19.39 1.82 19.65
CA PRO A 43 -19.16 2.48 18.38
C PRO A 43 -17.99 1.74 17.74
N ALA A 44 -18.15 1.26 16.51
CA ALA A 44 -16.96 1.04 15.70
C ALA A 44 -16.25 2.39 15.77
N GLU A 45 -15.11 2.44 16.46
CA GLU A 45 -14.25 3.60 16.41
C GLU A 45 -13.92 3.69 14.93
N ASP A 46 -14.56 4.63 14.22
CA ASP A 46 -14.17 5.02 12.88
C ASP A 46 -12.73 5.49 13.05
N SER A 47 -11.77 4.58 12.82
CA SER A 47 -10.38 4.95 12.67
C SER A 47 -10.35 6.10 11.67
N PRO A 48 -9.65 7.21 11.98
CA PRO A 48 -9.52 8.28 11.00
C PRO A 48 -8.95 7.68 9.72
N SER A 49 -9.75 7.69 8.67
CA SER A 49 -9.36 7.10 7.40
C SER A 49 -8.45 8.10 6.70
N LEU A 50 -7.25 7.65 6.31
CA LEU A 50 -6.26 8.49 5.64
C LEU A 50 -6.55 8.61 4.15
N ASP A 51 -6.15 9.73 3.56
CA ASP A 51 -6.27 9.99 2.13
C ASP A 51 -4.97 10.54 1.50
N CYS A 52 -5.03 10.90 0.21
CA CYS A 52 -3.89 11.48 -0.50
C CYS A 52 -3.41 12.83 0.09
N THR A 53 -4.28 13.56 0.79
CA THR A 53 -3.92 14.81 1.49
C THR A 53 -3.00 14.49 2.66
N ASP A 54 -3.36 13.49 3.49
CA ASP A 54 -2.53 13.06 4.62
C ASP A 54 -1.17 12.55 4.14
N LEU A 55 -1.17 11.70 3.09
CA LEU A 55 0.07 11.20 2.47
C LEU A 55 0.95 12.35 1.98
N LYS A 56 0.34 13.35 1.33
CA LYS A 56 1.05 14.51 0.81
C LYS A 56 1.70 15.32 1.93
N GLU A 57 1.02 15.51 3.06
CA GLU A 57 1.59 16.24 4.20
C GLU A 57 2.84 15.56 4.75
N GLN A 58 2.85 14.22 4.81
CA GLN A 58 4.03 13.46 5.25
C GLN A 58 5.17 13.58 4.25
N VAL A 59 4.88 13.49 2.95
CA VAL A 59 5.90 13.65 1.90
C VAL A 59 6.45 15.06 1.87
N ASP A 60 5.61 16.08 2.04
CA ASP A 60 6.03 17.48 2.09
C ASP A 60 6.87 17.80 3.36
N ASP A 61 6.69 17.08 4.49
CA ASP A 61 7.59 17.17 5.66
C ASP A 61 8.93 16.45 5.44
N ALA A 62 8.90 15.38 4.64
CA ALA A 62 10.10 14.59 4.33
C ALA A 62 10.95 15.24 3.22
N ALA A 63 10.31 15.89 2.25
CA ALA A 63 10.99 16.55 1.14
C ALA A 63 11.54 17.93 1.55
N PRO A 64 12.78 18.27 1.18
CA PRO A 64 13.20 19.66 1.24
C PRO A 64 12.33 20.46 0.25
N SER A 65 12.09 21.75 0.55
CA SER A 65 11.17 22.63 -0.18
C SER A 65 11.22 22.44 -1.71
N ALA A 66 10.13 22.70 -2.44
CA ALA A 66 9.95 22.47 -3.89
C ALA A 66 11.04 23.01 -4.85
N THR A 67 12.08 23.69 -4.37
CA THR A 67 13.25 24.20 -5.11
C THR A 67 14.58 23.54 -4.73
N ALA A 68 14.58 22.60 -3.78
CA ALA A 68 15.77 21.95 -3.29
C ALA A 68 16.27 20.88 -4.27
N SER A 69 17.59 20.78 -4.41
CA SER A 69 18.21 19.69 -5.16
C SER A 69 18.19 18.40 -4.35
N PHE A 70 18.24 17.24 -5.00
CA PHE A 70 18.24 15.93 -4.37
C PHE A 70 19.34 15.74 -3.31
N ASP A 71 20.51 16.36 -3.49
CA ASP A 71 21.62 16.35 -2.52
C ASP A 71 21.26 17.04 -1.17
N GLU A 72 20.11 17.73 -1.11
CA GLU A 72 19.58 18.39 0.07
C GLU A 72 18.49 17.55 0.77
N PHE A 73 18.19 16.35 0.27
CA PHE A 73 17.24 15.43 0.90
C PHE A 73 17.88 14.81 2.14
N ASP A 74 17.23 14.94 3.30
CA ASP A 74 17.73 14.33 4.54
C ASP A 74 17.35 12.83 4.55
N PRO A 75 18.32 11.90 4.48
CA PRO A 75 18.03 10.46 4.50
C PRO A 75 17.28 10.02 5.77
N THR A 76 17.44 10.75 6.88
CA THR A 76 16.70 10.49 8.12
C THR A 76 15.22 10.77 7.96
N LYS A 77 14.87 11.82 7.22
CA LYS A 77 13.48 12.20 6.94
C LYS A 77 12.82 11.21 5.98
N PHE A 78 13.57 10.74 5.00
CA PHE A 78 13.12 9.69 4.10
C PHE A 78 12.78 8.39 4.84
N LEU A 79 13.66 7.95 5.74
CA LEU A 79 13.42 6.75 6.55
C LEU A 79 12.26 6.94 7.54
N ALA A 80 12.09 8.15 8.08
CA ALA A 80 10.93 8.45 8.93
C ALA A 80 9.59 8.39 8.16
N LEU A 81 9.57 8.81 6.89
CA LEU A 81 8.40 8.63 6.01
C LEU A 81 8.13 7.14 5.75
N ALA A 82 9.18 6.33 5.54
CA ALA A 82 9.04 4.89 5.36
C ALA A 82 8.45 4.20 6.60
N ASP A 83 8.96 4.53 7.79
CA ASP A 83 8.41 4.03 9.07
C ASP A 83 6.94 4.41 9.23
N TRP A 84 6.60 5.68 8.95
CA TRP A 84 5.20 6.13 8.99
C TRP A 84 4.32 5.36 8.00
N ALA A 85 4.79 5.16 6.76
CA ALA A 85 4.06 4.46 5.71
C ALA A 85 3.78 3.00 6.09
N ALA A 86 4.76 2.30 6.67
CA ALA A 86 4.62 0.93 7.16
C ALA A 86 3.60 0.81 8.31
N GLU A 87 3.54 1.80 9.20
CA GLU A 87 2.63 1.79 10.35
C GLU A 87 1.18 2.15 9.99
N ASN A 88 0.99 3.07 9.03
CA ASN A 88 -0.27 3.77 8.79
C ASN A 88 -0.95 3.40 7.46
N GLY A 89 -0.28 2.71 6.53
CA GLY A 89 -0.85 2.42 5.21
C GLY A 89 -2.19 1.65 5.25
N LYS A 90 -2.38 0.77 6.23
CA LYS A 90 -3.67 0.05 6.43
C LYS A 90 -4.87 0.94 6.77
N ASP A 91 -4.62 2.18 7.21
CA ASP A 91 -5.64 3.11 7.67
C ASP A 91 -6.16 4.01 6.54
N PHE A 92 -5.69 3.81 5.29
CA PHE A 92 -6.18 4.54 4.12
C PHE A 92 -7.61 4.15 3.71
N GLU A 93 -8.37 5.14 3.22
CA GLU A 93 -9.71 4.94 2.64
C GLU A 93 -9.70 3.98 1.44
N ASP A 94 -8.65 4.09 0.61
CA ASP A 94 -8.39 3.18 -0.52
C ASP A 94 -7.47 2.04 -0.05
N PRO A 95 -7.97 0.80 0.09
CA PRO A 95 -7.18 -0.33 0.57
C PRO A 95 -6.01 -0.71 -0.36
N ASP A 96 -6.17 -0.49 -1.66
CA ASP A 96 -5.12 -0.81 -2.64
C ASP A 96 -3.99 0.23 -2.56
N LEU A 97 -4.32 1.51 -2.37
CA LEU A 97 -3.34 2.55 -2.06
C LEU A 97 -2.63 2.26 -0.74
N GLY A 98 -3.40 1.96 0.30
CA GLY A 98 -2.88 1.64 1.62
C GLY A 98 -1.91 0.47 1.65
N THR A 99 -2.22 -0.59 0.89
CA THR A 99 -1.33 -1.74 0.71
C THR A 99 0.00 -1.32 0.07
N ARG A 100 -0.04 -0.50 -0.98
CA ARG A 100 1.18 -0.05 -1.68
C ARG A 100 2.04 0.86 -0.79
N VAL A 101 1.42 1.78 -0.05
CA VAL A 101 2.12 2.66 0.90
C VAL A 101 2.81 1.84 1.98
N THR A 102 2.11 0.83 2.52
CA THR A 102 2.68 -0.09 3.52
C THR A 102 3.88 -0.86 2.95
N GLU A 103 3.70 -1.53 1.81
CA GLU A 103 4.76 -2.32 1.17
C GLU A 103 5.99 -1.47 0.84
N TRP A 104 5.78 -0.27 0.33
CA TRP A 104 6.86 0.68 0.06
C TRP A 104 7.63 1.04 1.34
N GLY A 105 6.91 1.36 2.43
CA GLY A 105 7.53 1.70 3.72
C GLY A 105 8.35 0.55 4.30
N GLU A 106 7.82 -0.68 4.25
CA GLU A 106 8.51 -1.88 4.75
C GLU A 106 9.78 -2.23 3.93
N ASP A 107 9.74 -1.99 2.61
CA ASP A 107 10.85 -2.33 1.72
C ASP A 107 11.97 -1.27 1.73
N THR A 108 11.64 0.00 1.99
CA THR A 108 12.57 1.14 1.86
C THR A 108 13.93 0.93 2.55
N PRO A 109 14.01 0.51 3.82
CA PRO A 109 15.31 0.39 4.51
C PRO A 109 16.25 -0.61 3.82
N LYS A 110 15.71 -1.72 3.34
CA LYS A 110 16.51 -2.76 2.67
C LYS A 110 16.97 -2.34 1.27
N ILE A 111 16.14 -1.58 0.55
CA ILE A 111 16.51 -1.02 -0.75
C ILE A 111 17.65 0.00 -0.58
N GLU A 112 17.62 0.80 0.49
CA GLU A 112 18.69 1.76 0.81
C GLU A 112 20.01 1.05 1.18
N GLU A 113 19.94 -0.04 1.95
CA GLU A 113 21.10 -0.90 2.24
C GLU A 113 21.68 -1.52 0.96
N HIS A 114 20.83 -1.97 0.02
CA HIS A 114 21.26 -2.51 -1.27
C HIS A 114 21.99 -1.46 -2.11
N GLN A 115 21.45 -0.23 -2.20
CA GLN A 115 22.11 0.87 -2.91
C GLN A 115 23.46 1.24 -2.31
N LYS A 116 23.55 1.34 -0.98
CA LYS A 116 24.83 1.57 -0.28
C LYS A 116 25.86 0.49 -0.56
N ALA A 117 25.44 -0.78 -0.59
CA ALA A 117 26.32 -1.90 -0.90
C ALA A 117 26.85 -1.82 -2.35
N LEU A 118 26.01 -1.45 -3.31
CA LEU A 118 26.41 -1.19 -4.70
C LEU A 118 27.45 -0.05 -4.80
N GLU A 119 27.19 1.09 -4.15
CA GLU A 119 28.09 2.25 -4.16
C GLU A 119 29.44 1.96 -3.51
N ALA A 120 29.43 1.15 -2.43
CA ALA A 120 30.64 0.73 -1.74
C ALA A 120 31.40 -0.38 -2.48
N GLY A 121 30.78 -1.05 -3.46
CA GLY A 121 31.32 -2.26 -4.09
C GLY A 121 31.46 -3.42 -3.10
N ASP A 122 30.53 -3.55 -2.15
CA ASP A 122 30.53 -4.60 -1.13
C ASP A 122 29.72 -5.83 -1.61
N ASP A 123 30.38 -6.66 -2.43
CA ASP A 123 29.78 -7.89 -2.99
C ASP A 123 29.21 -8.81 -1.89
N LYS A 124 29.80 -8.81 -0.69
CA LYS A 124 29.34 -9.67 0.42
C LYS A 124 28.00 -9.17 0.98
N ALA A 125 27.84 -7.86 1.12
CA ALA A 125 26.58 -7.26 1.56
C ALA A 125 25.47 -7.47 0.52
N LEU A 126 25.79 -7.39 -0.77
CA LEU A 126 24.85 -7.68 -1.86
C LEU A 126 24.37 -9.13 -1.84
N ASP A 127 25.29 -10.09 -1.68
CA ASP A 127 24.94 -11.51 -1.56
C ASP A 127 24.02 -11.78 -0.34
N GLU A 128 24.25 -11.10 0.79
CA GLU A 128 23.43 -11.21 2.00
C GLU A 128 22.02 -10.63 1.79
N LEU A 129 21.91 -9.48 1.13
CA LEU A 129 20.64 -8.85 0.80
C LEU A 129 19.83 -9.66 -0.23
N GLU A 130 20.48 -10.22 -1.24
CA GLU A 130 19.84 -11.12 -2.21
C GLU A 130 19.30 -12.37 -1.52
N ALA A 131 20.08 -12.96 -0.60
CA ALA A 131 19.64 -14.10 0.21
C ALA A 131 18.42 -13.79 1.09
N ASP A 132 18.29 -12.53 1.51
CA ASP A 132 17.14 -11.98 2.26
C ASP A 132 15.97 -11.53 1.37
N GLY A 133 16.05 -11.76 0.06
CA GLY A 133 14.98 -11.51 -0.92
C GLY A 133 14.99 -10.11 -1.53
N VAL A 134 16.08 -9.37 -1.39
CA VAL A 134 16.27 -8.04 -1.99
C VAL A 134 17.08 -8.21 -3.27
N ASP A 135 16.38 -8.54 -4.37
CA ASP A 135 16.96 -8.69 -5.71
C ASP A 135 16.45 -7.60 -6.66
N ASN A 136 16.91 -7.63 -7.92
CA ASN A 136 16.45 -6.68 -8.94
C ASN A 136 14.93 -6.67 -9.12
N ALA A 137 14.24 -7.81 -8.97
CA ALA A 137 12.80 -7.86 -9.12
C ALA A 137 12.08 -7.18 -7.94
N LYS A 138 12.64 -7.28 -6.73
CA LYS A 138 12.14 -6.55 -5.56
C LYS A 138 12.35 -5.05 -5.68
N ILE A 139 13.50 -4.62 -6.22
CA ILE A 139 13.80 -3.21 -6.54
C ILE A 139 12.82 -2.68 -7.59
N ASP A 140 12.61 -3.41 -8.68
CA ASP A 140 11.62 -3.07 -9.72
C ASP A 140 10.20 -2.94 -9.12
N SER A 141 9.85 -3.82 -8.16
CA SER A 141 8.57 -3.77 -7.47
C SER A 141 8.44 -2.55 -6.56
N TYR A 142 9.50 -2.17 -5.86
CA TYR A 142 9.56 -0.99 -5.02
C TYR A 142 9.35 0.30 -5.84
N GLU A 143 10.04 0.42 -6.98
CA GLU A 143 9.88 1.53 -7.91
C GLU A 143 8.47 1.54 -8.55
N ALA A 144 7.95 0.37 -8.91
CA ALA A 144 6.61 0.24 -9.45
C ALA A 144 5.53 0.64 -8.41
N ASN A 145 5.75 0.35 -7.12
CA ASN A 145 4.85 0.79 -6.06
C ASN A 145 4.93 2.31 -5.89
N SER A 146 6.12 2.91 -5.92
CA SER A 146 6.31 4.37 -5.88
C SER A 146 5.50 5.07 -6.98
N ASN A 147 5.65 4.60 -8.22
CA ASN A 147 4.93 5.15 -9.38
C ASN A 147 3.41 5.00 -9.26
N LYS A 148 2.92 3.84 -8.79
CA LYS A 148 1.47 3.61 -8.61
C LYS A 148 0.88 4.47 -7.49
N ILE A 149 1.65 4.78 -6.46
CA ILE A 149 1.23 5.70 -5.41
C ILE A 149 1.08 7.12 -5.99
N ASP A 150 2.02 7.57 -6.81
CA ASP A 150 1.92 8.85 -7.52
C ASP A 150 0.77 8.90 -8.54
N GLU A 151 0.47 7.79 -9.21
CA GLU A 151 -0.70 7.69 -10.10
C GLU A 151 -2.02 7.79 -9.33
N ALA A 152 -2.09 7.16 -8.15
CA ALA A 152 -3.25 7.20 -7.28
C ALA A 152 -3.42 8.56 -6.58
N CYS A 153 -2.30 9.22 -6.28
CA CYS A 153 -2.24 10.53 -5.64
C CYS A 153 -1.39 11.51 -6.47
N PRO A 154 -1.96 12.13 -7.53
CA PRO A 154 -1.20 12.98 -8.43
C PRO A 154 -0.58 14.20 -7.74
N GLY A 155 0.72 14.39 -7.93
CA GLY A 155 1.45 15.58 -7.47
C GLY A 155 2.05 15.47 -6.07
N ILE A 156 2.16 14.25 -5.52
CA ILE A 156 2.87 13.98 -4.27
C ILE A 156 4.38 13.85 -4.50
N GLY A 157 4.82 13.17 -5.56
CA GLY A 157 6.24 12.98 -5.85
C GLY A 157 6.84 11.89 -4.95
N PHE A 158 6.12 10.80 -4.80
CA PHE A 158 6.38 9.71 -3.88
C PHE A 158 7.51 8.80 -4.40
N GLY A 159 8.59 8.69 -3.62
CA GLY A 159 9.59 7.64 -3.79
C GLY A 159 10.41 7.66 -5.09
N VAL A 160 10.40 8.75 -5.87
CA VAL A 160 11.26 8.84 -7.06
C VAL A 160 12.71 9.02 -6.64
N LEU A 161 13.45 7.92 -6.60
CA LEU A 161 14.91 7.91 -6.61
C LEU A 161 15.36 8.39 -8.01
N PRO A 162 16.26 9.38 -8.12
CA PRO A 162 16.81 9.77 -9.42
C PRO A 162 17.65 8.63 -10.02
N GLU A 163 17.52 8.45 -11.33
CA GLU A 163 18.38 7.61 -12.17
C GLU A 163 19.87 7.99 -12.11
#